data_AF-A0A931WCT7-F1
#
_entry.id   AF-A0A931WCT7-F1
#
_cell.length_a   1.000
_cell.length_b   1.000
_cell.length_c   1.000
_cell.angle_alpha   90.00
_cell.angle_beta   90.00
_cell.angle_gamma   90.00
#
_symmetry.space_group_name_H-M   'P 1'
#
loop_
_entity.id
_entity.type
_entity.pdbx_description
1 polymer ?
#
loop_
_entity_poly.entity_id
_entity_poly.type
_entity_poly.pdbx_seq_one_letter_code
_entity_poly.pdbx_strand_id
1 'polypeptide(L)' 'MPPSGFSEKAVKGALVFVQSCYEDLLEEVRSGKHASYEEGIEFEITQIEKALIKLHIDAEGNLVER' A
#
# COMPACT_ATOMS: atom_id res chain seq x y z
N MET A 1 -8.20 -3.86 -26.37
CA MET A 1 -7.43 -3.71 -25.12
C MET A 1 -8.44 -3.55 -24.00
N PRO A 2 -8.27 -4.19 -22.83
CA PRO A 2 -9.10 -3.83 -21.69
C PRO A 2 -8.87 -2.34 -21.41
N PRO A 3 -9.92 -1.57 -21.09
CA PRO A 3 -9.83 -0.13 -20.86
C PRO A 3 -9.08 0.24 -19.56
N SER A 4 -8.52 -0.73 -18.83
CA SER A 4 -7.77 -0.49 -17.61
C SER A 4 -6.32 -0.94 -17.78
N GLY A 5 -5.37 -0.01 -17.57
CA GLY A 5 -3.93 -0.24 -17.65
C GLY A 5 -3.35 -1.17 -16.58
N PHE A 6 -4.18 -1.94 -15.88
CA PHE A 6 -3.78 -2.85 -14.82
C PHE A 6 -3.83 -4.28 -15.32
N SER A 7 -2.67 -4.78 -15.70
CA SER A 7 -2.48 -6.23 -15.86
C SER A 7 -2.56 -6.93 -14.51
N GLU A 8 -2.92 -8.22 -14.51
CA GLU A 8 -2.84 -9.09 -13.33
C GLU A 8 -1.45 -9.01 -12.67
N LYS A 9 -0.39 -8.81 -13.46
CA LYS A 9 0.97 -8.61 -12.98
C LYS A 9 1.12 -7.34 -12.14
N ALA A 10 0.46 -6.24 -12.53
CA ALA A 10 0.48 -5.00 -11.77
C ALA A 10 -0.23 -5.16 -10.41
N VAL A 11 -1.37 -5.85 -10.40
CA VAL A 11 -2.11 -6.17 -9.16
C VAL A 11 -1.27 -7.05 -8.24
N LYS A 12 -0.65 -8.11 -8.77
CA LYS A 12 0.27 -8.96 -7.99
C LYS A 12 1.46 -8.18 -7.43
N GLY A 13 2.01 -7.25 -8.21
CA GLY A 13 3.08 -6.36 -7.76
C GLY A 13 2.64 -5.46 -6.60
N ALA A 14 1.45 -4.87 -6.69
CA ALA A 14 0.89 -4.06 -5.62
C ALA A 14 0.65 -4.88 -4.34
N LEU A 15 0.16 -6.11 -4.47
CA LEU A 15 -0.03 -7.01 -3.32
C LEU A 15 1.29 -7.34 -2.62
N VAL A 16 2.35 -7.66 -3.38
CA VAL A 16 3.69 -7.91 -2.81
C VAL A 16 4.22 -6.67 -2.09
N PHE A 17 4.02 -5.49 -2.67
CA PHE A 17 4.41 -4.22 -2.04
C PHE A 17 3.69 -3.99 -0.71
N VAL A 18 2.36 -4.16 -0.67
CA VAL A 18 1.59 -4.00 0.59
C VAL A 18 2.02 -5.04 1.62
N GLN A 19 2.32 -6.27 1.20
CA GLN A 19 2.85 -7.29 2.10
C GLN A 19 4.19 -6.88 2.71
N SER A 20 5.13 -6.37 1.91
CA SER A 20 6.43 -5.91 2.44
C SER A 20 6.27 -4.76 3.43
N CYS A 21 5.36 -3.80 3.17
CA CYS A 21 5.03 -2.73 4.11
C CYS A 21 4.58 -3.26 5.48
N TYR A 22 3.75 -4.30 5.50
CA TYR A 22 3.31 -4.94 6.74
C TYR A 22 4.44 -5.68 7.47
N GLU A 23 5.31 -6.37 6.72
CA GLU A 23 6.46 -7.07 7.29
C GLU A 23 7.47 -6.08 7.90
N ASP A 24 7.73 -4.98 7.22
CA ASP A 24 8.58 -3.88 7.69
C ASP A 24 7.99 -3.23 8.95
N LEU A 25 6.69 -2.87 8.94
CA LEU A 25 6.03 -2.32 10.12
C LEU A 25 6.12 -3.27 11.32
N LEU A 26 5.93 -4.58 11.10
CA LEU A 26 6.06 -5.58 12.17
C LEU A 26 7.47 -5.62 12.75
N GLU A 27 8.51 -5.49 11.92
CA GLU A 27 9.89 -5.39 12.37
C GLU A 27 10.14 -4.10 13.16
N GLU A 28 9.67 -2.96 12.67
CA GLU A 28 9.83 -1.66 13.31
C GLU A 28 9.12 -1.57 14.67
N VAL A 29 7.95 -2.20 14.78
CA VAL A 29 7.22 -2.33 16.04
C VAL A 29 8.01 -3.20 17.02
N ARG A 30 8.56 -4.33 16.57
CA ARG A 30 9.39 -5.21 17.41
C ARG A 30 10.69 -4.55 17.84
N SER A 31 11.27 -3.67 17.03
CA SER A 31 12.49 -2.94 17.35
C SER A 31 12.24 -1.73 18.27
N GLY A 32 10.97 -1.35 18.50
CA GLY A 32 10.62 -0.14 19.25
C GLY A 32 11.00 1.16 18.53
N LYS A 33 10.99 1.16 17.19
CA LYS A 33 11.38 2.32 16.38
C LYS A 33 10.40 3.50 16.53
N HIS A 34 9.12 3.20 16.72
CA HIS A 34 8.03 4.17 16.87
C HIS A 34 7.68 4.38 18.35
N ALA A 35 7.19 5.56 18.71
CA ALA A 35 6.84 5.85 20.10
C ALA A 35 5.58 5.10 20.56
N SER A 36 4.69 4.76 19.63
CA SER A 36 3.53 3.91 19.86
C SER A 36 3.18 3.06 18.62
N TYR A 37 2.28 2.09 18.80
CA TYR A 37 1.78 1.30 17.68
C TYR A 37 0.97 2.15 16.70
N GLU A 38 0.19 3.10 17.21
CA GLU A 38 -0.62 4.02 16.41
C GLU A 38 0.26 4.88 15.50
N GLU A 39 1.37 5.42 16.01
CA GLU A 39 2.31 6.23 15.20
C GLU A 39 2.93 5.40 14.06
N GLY A 40 3.36 4.17 14.35
CA GLY A 40 3.92 3.29 13.33
C GLY A 40 2.90 2.92 12.24
N ILE A 41 1.66 2.64 12.64
CA ILE A 41 0.56 2.34 11.70
C ILE A 41 0.25 3.57 10.83
N GLU A 42 0.13 4.75 11.42
CA GLU A 42 -0.16 5.99 10.68
C GLU A 42 0.97 6.34 9.69
N PHE A 43 2.22 6.14 10.10
CA PHE A 43 3.37 6.29 9.22
C PHE A 43 3.29 5.33 8.03
N GLU A 44 3.04 4.05 8.27
CA GLU A 44 3.02 3.04 7.21
C GLU A 44 1.84 3.24 6.24
N ILE A 45 0.65 3.55 6.76
CA ILE A 45 -0.52 3.91 5.93
C ILE A 45 -0.17 5.09 5.00
N THR A 46 0.52 6.10 5.52
CA THR A 46 0.95 7.26 4.71
C THR A 46 1.92 6.86 3.60
N GLN A 47 2.83 5.90 3.84
CA GLN A 47 3.74 5.42 2.79
C GLN A 47 3.00 4.62 1.71
N ILE A 48 2.09 3.74 2.13
CA ILE A 48 1.24 2.96 1.23
C ILE A 48 0.38 3.90 0.38
N GLU A 49 -0.26 4.90 0.97
CA GLU A 49 -1.09 5.87 0.24
C GLU A 49 -0.26 6.63 -0.82
N LYS A 50 0.94 7.11 -0.47
CA LYS A 50 1.84 7.78 -1.42
C LYS A 50 2.23 6.89 -2.59
N ALA A 51 2.36 5.59 -2.37
CA ALA A 51 2.65 4.63 -3.42
C ALA A 51 1.42 4.34 -4.30
N LEU A 52 0.26 4.11 -3.67
CA LEU A 52 -0.96 3.68 -4.33
C LEU A 52 -1.77 4.82 -4.98
N ILE A 53 -1.57 6.09 -4.60
CA ILE A 53 -2.25 7.24 -5.23
C ILE A 53 -1.99 7.32 -6.75
N LYS A 54 -0.88 6.73 -7.20
CA LYS A 54 -0.54 6.60 -8.63
C LYS A 54 -1.41 5.59 -9.37
N LEU A 55 -2.16 4.75 -8.66
CA LEU A 55 -2.92 3.64 -9.21
C LEU A 55 -4.38 3.98 -9.57
N HIS A 56 -4.84 5.21 -9.28
CA HIS A 56 -6.20 5.68 -9.61
C HIS A 56 -7.30 4.65 -9.24
N ILE A 57 -7.33 4.32 -7.94
CA ILE A 57 -8.29 3.37 -7.35
C ILE A 57 -9.29 4.18 -6.50
N ASP A 58 -10.58 3.86 -6.59
CA ASP A 58 -11.62 4.42 -5.70
C ASP A 58 -11.59 3.79 -4.30
N ALA A 59 -12.48 4.24 -3.41
CA ALA A 59 -12.54 3.75 -2.03
C ALA A 59 -12.96 2.27 -1.94
N GLU A 60 -13.64 1.78 -2.97
CA GLU A 60 -14.14 0.42 -3.10
C GLU A 60 -13.11 -0.53 -3.74
N GLY A 61 -11.95 -0.03 -4.16
CA GLY A 61 -10.90 -0.83 -4.78
C GLY A 61 -11.05 -0.98 -6.30
N ASN A 62 -11.95 -0.23 -6.94
CA ASN A 62 -12.12 -0.24 -8.39
C ASN A 62 -11.17 0.74 -9.07
N LEU A 63 -10.73 0.38 -10.26
CA LEU A 63 -9.94 1.25 -11.11
C LEU A 63 -10.84 2.28 -11.79
N VAL A 64 -10.47 3.55 -11.67
CA VAL A 64 -11.17 4.65 -12.33
C VAL A 64 -10.28 5.24 -13.43
N GLU A 65 -10.83 5.36 -14.65
CA GLU A 65 -10.18 6.15 -15.72
C GLU A 65 -10.25 7.65 -15.37
N ARG A 66 -9.28 8.42 -15.89
CA ARG A 66 -9.27 9.88 -15.77
C ARG A 66 -10.20 10.56 -16.76
#